data_AF-A0A9E5Q926-F1
#
_entry.id   AF-A0A9E5Q926-F1
#
_cell.length_a   1.000
_cell.length_b   1.000
_cell.length_c   1.000
_cell.angle_alpha   90.00
_cell.angle_beta   90.00
_cell.angle_gamma   90.00
#
_symmetry.space_group_name_H-M   'P 1'
#
loop_
_entity.id
_entity.type
_entity.pdbx_description
1 polymer ?
#
loop_
_entity_poly.entity_id
_entity_poly.type
_entity_poly.pdbx_seq_one_letter_code
_entity_poly.pdbx_strand_id
1 'polypeptide(L)' 'MEVGDSIKIRIGSLGFIDFMKGYYVYVGSALTGLEQRITRHFKVSKGEHSVTHWHIDYLLKDENA' A
#
# COMPACT_ATOMS: atom_id res chain seq x y z
N MET A 1 6.93 -3.82 3.85
CA MET A 1 7.28 -3.55 2.45
C MET A 1 8.61 -2.84 2.45
N GLU A 2 9.58 -3.38 1.73
CA GLU A 2 10.85 -2.69 1.49
C GLU A 2 10.62 -1.63 0.42
N VAL A 3 11.19 -0.45 0.63
CA VAL A 3 11.29 0.62 -0.35
C VAL A 3 12.79 0.79 -0.61
N GLY A 4 13.23 0.39 -1.81
CA GLY A 4 14.66 0.30 -2.14
C GLY A 4 15.34 1.67 -2.27
N ASP A 5 14.64 2.62 -2.87
CA ASP A 5 15.08 4.00 -3.05
C ASP A 5 14.03 4.98 -2.55
N SER A 6 14.45 6.20 -2.20
CA SER A 6 13.48 7.21 -1.77
C SER A 6 12.59 7.61 -2.94
N ILE A 7 11.27 7.46 -2.76
CA ILE A 7 10.26 7.72 -3.80
C ILE A 7 9.20 8.70 -3.34
N LYS A 8 8.55 9.33 -4.32
CA LYS A 8 7.47 10.28 -4.08
C LYS A 8 6.20 9.80 -4.77
N ILE A 9 5.23 9.37 -3.97
CA ILE A 9 3.99 8.75 -4.47
C ILE A 9 2.81 9.67 -4.19
N ARG A 10 1.90 9.80 -5.17
CA ARG A 10 0.63 10.51 -4.97
C ARG A 10 -0.41 9.58 -4.33
N ILE A 11 -0.74 9.86 -3.07
CA ILE A 11 -1.69 9.08 -2.27
C ILE A 11 -3.06 9.76 -2.29
N GLY A 12 -3.92 9.42 -3.26
CA GLY A 12 -5.31 9.88 -3.32
C GLY A 12 -5.46 11.40 -3.08
N SER A 13 -6.29 11.78 -2.10
CA SER A 13 -6.50 13.17 -1.69
C SER A 13 -5.43 13.72 -0.74
N LEU A 14 -4.55 12.89 -0.16
CA LEU A 14 -3.42 13.35 0.65
C LEU A 14 -2.32 14.01 -0.18
N GLY A 15 -2.36 13.85 -1.51
CA GLY A 15 -1.36 14.43 -2.40
C GLY A 15 -0.07 13.61 -2.40
N PHE A 16 1.06 14.27 -2.63
CA PHE A 16 2.35 13.59 -2.69
C PHE A 16 2.92 13.36 -1.30
N ILE A 17 3.37 12.13 -1.05
CA ILE A 17 4.07 11.73 0.18
C ILE A 17 5.44 11.18 -0.22
N ASP A 18 6.47 11.64 0.48
CA ASP A 18 7.83 11.15 0.33
C ASP A 18 8.04 9.91 1.22
N PHE A 19 8.41 8.79 0.61
CA PHE A 19 8.81 7.56 1.26
C PHE A 19 10.33 7.45 1.16
N MET A 20 11.03 7.50 2.29
CA MET A 20 12.48 7.28 2.32
C MET A 20 12.79 5.79 2.18
N LYS A 21 13.95 5.44 1.64
CA LYS A 21 14.39 4.03 1.61
C LYS A 21 14.29 3.38 2.99
N GLY A 22 13.78 2.15 3.04
CA GLY A 22 13.61 1.41 4.29
C GLY A 22 12.36 0.53 4.30
N TYR A 23 11.98 0.08 5.49
CA TYR A 23 10.84 -0.82 5.67
C TYR A 23 9.62 -0.09 6.20
N TYR A 24 8.50 -0.22 5.47
CA TYR A 24 7.20 0.30 5.86
C TYR A 24 6.26 -0.82 6.26
N VAL A 25 5.50 -0.60 7.33
CA VAL A 25 4.47 -1.53 7.82
C VAL A 25 3.16 -0.77 7.89
N TYR A 26 2.10 -1.37 7.33
CA TYR A 26 0.75 -0.87 7.47
C TYR A 26 0.07 -1.55 8.65
N VAL A 27 -0.47 -0.74 9.56
CA VAL A 27 -1.14 -1.18 10.77
C VAL A 27 -2.58 -0.69 10.76
N GLY A 28 -3.50 -1.55 11.17
CA GLY A 28 -4.91 -1.21 11.29
C GLY A 28 -5.68 -2.28 12.07
N SER A 29 -6.79 -1.88 12.67
CA SER A 29 -7.69 -2.81 13.35
C SER A 29 -8.61 -3.52 12.35
N ALA A 30 -8.91 -4.80 12.59
CA ALA A 30 -9.90 -5.56 11.86
C ALA A 30 -10.81 -6.29 12.85
N LEU A 31 -11.80 -5.57 13.39
CA LEU A 31 -12.81 -6.13 14.30
C LEU A 31 -13.77 -7.09 13.59
N THR A 32 -14.02 -6.88 12.30
CA THR A 32 -14.80 -7.76 11.42
C THR A 32 -14.13 -7.85 10.04
N GLY A 33 -14.34 -8.96 9.34
CA GLY A 33 -13.87 -9.16 7.97
C GLY A 33 -12.35 -9.26 7.80
N LEU A 34 -11.63 -9.75 8.82
CA LEU A 34 -10.17 -9.91 8.79
C LEU A 34 -9.69 -10.67 7.54
N GLU A 35 -10.32 -11.81 7.25
CA GLU A 35 -9.96 -12.64 6.10
C GLU A 35 -10.11 -11.87 4.78
N GLN A 36 -11.26 -11.20 4.56
CA GLN A 36 -11.48 -10.40 3.35
C GLN A 36 -10.47 -9.27 3.22
N ARG A 37 -10.10 -8.62 4.33
CA ARG A 37 -9.08 -7.56 4.35
C ARG A 37 -7.71 -8.11 3.96
N ILE A 38 -7.28 -9.25 4.54
CA ILE A 38 -6.02 -9.91 4.21
C ILE A 38 -6.01 -10.33 2.74
N THR A 39 -7.04 -11.03 2.27
CA THR A 39 -7.15 -11.48 0.88
C THR A 39 -7.09 -10.31 -0.10
N ARG A 40 -7.79 -9.21 0.19
CA ARG A 40 -7.74 -8.01 -0.64
C ARG A 40 -6.33 -7.43 -0.69
N HIS A 41 -5.70 -7.19 0.46
CA HIS A 41 -4.34 -6.65 0.51
C HIS A 41 -3.35 -7.53 -0.26
N PHE A 42 -3.47 -8.85 -0.12
CA PHE A 42 -2.63 -9.80 -0.82
C PHE A 42 -2.82 -9.75 -2.34
N LYS A 43 -4.06 -9.70 -2.82
CA LYS A 43 -4.35 -9.56 -4.26
C LYS A 43 -3.85 -8.23 -4.83
N VAL A 44 -4.00 -7.13 -4.08
CA VAL A 44 -3.46 -5.82 -4.46
C VAL A 44 -1.94 -5.88 -4.57
N SER A 45 -1.25 -6.46 -3.57
CA SER A 45 0.20 -6.62 -3.56
C SER A 45 0.73 -7.47 -4.73
N LYS A 46 -0.09 -8.36 -5.29
CA LYS A 46 0.26 -9.16 -6.47
C LYS A 46 -0.11 -8.51 -7.80
N GLY A 47 -0.74 -7.34 -7.78
CA GLY A 47 -1.29 -6.71 -8.99
C GLY A 47 -2.56 -7.40 -9.53
N GLU A 48 -3.08 -8.43 -8.86
CA GLU A 48 -4.32 -9.13 -9.23
C GLU A 48 -5.58 -8.31 -8.94
N HIS A 49 -5.44 -7.17 -8.25
CA HIS A 49 -6.54 -6.29 -7.89
C HIS A 49 -6.21 -4.82 -8.13
N SER A 50 -6.87 -4.21 -9.12
CA SER A 50 -6.60 -2.84 -9.59
C SER A 50 -7.28 -1.74 -8.77
N VAL A 51 -8.19 -2.05 -7.84
CA VAL A 51 -8.84 -1.01 -7.00
C VAL A 51 -7.88 -0.55 -5.92
N THR A 52 -7.66 0.76 -5.84
CA THR A 52 -6.85 1.43 -4.82
C THR A 52 -7.81 2.08 -3.83
N HIS A 53 -7.89 1.56 -2.61
CA HIS A 53 -8.82 2.06 -1.59
C HIS A 53 -8.09 2.57 -0.34
N TRP A 54 -6.99 1.92 0.03
CA TRP A 54 -6.18 2.31 1.17
C TRP A 54 -4.85 2.92 0.75
N HIS A 55 -4.24 3.71 1.64
CA HIS A 55 -2.97 4.39 1.34
C HIS A 55 -1.85 3.39 0.99
N ILE A 56 -1.80 2.23 1.65
CA ILE A 56 -0.85 1.18 1.30
C ILE A 56 -1.08 0.60 -0.11
N ASP A 57 -2.30 0.63 -0.64
CA ASP A 57 -2.58 0.13 -1.99
C ASP A 57 -1.89 0.99 -3.05
N TYR A 58 -1.64 2.28 -2.77
CA TYR A 58 -0.87 3.17 -3.66
C TYR A 58 0.62 2.83 -3.61
N LEU A 59 1.16 2.61 -2.41
CA LEU A 59 2.55 2.21 -2.23
C LEU A 59 2.84 0.85 -2.88
N LEU A 60 1.96 -0.13 -2.70
CA LEU A 60 2.10 -1.48 -3.27
C LEU A 60 1.96 -1.55 -4.80
N LYS A 61 1.40 -0.52 -5.43
CA LYS A 61 1.21 -0.47 -6.90
C LYS A 61 2.24 0.39 -7.60
N ASP A 62 3.02 1.18 -6.86
CA ASP A 62 4.03 2.01 -7.49
C ASP A 62 5.17 1.10 -7.95
N GLU A 63 5.48 1.14 -9.25
CA GLU A 63 6.52 0.29 -9.85
C GLU A 63 7.93 0.63 -9.33
N ASN A 64 8.08 1.78 -8.66
CA ASN A 64 9.34 2.24 -8.10
C ASN A 64 9.45 1.97 -6.58
N ALA A 65 8.43 1.36 -5.96
CA ALA A 65 8.42 1.00 -4.55
C ALA A 65 9.07 -0.36 -4.27
#